data_AF-R7UCH8-F1
#
_entry.id   AF-R7UCH8-F1
#
_cell.length_a   1.000
_cell.length_b   1.000
_cell.length_c   1.000
_cell.angle_alpha   90.00
_cell.angle_beta   90.00
_cell.angle_gamma   90.00
#
_symmetry.space_group_name_H-M   'P 1'
#
loop_
_entity.id
_entity.type
_entity.pdbx_description
1 polymer ?
#
loop_
_entity_poly.entity_id
_entity_poly.type
_entity_poly.pdbx_seq_one_letter_code
_entity_poly.pdbx_strand_id
1 'polypeptide(L)' 'KVVDFKFPKELSALIDLKLSEEASEQTTLVDLCKKIFQYSVKTGHPHFINQIFAGLDVHGLAGSWITDTLNSSQSVNF' A
#
# COMPACT_ATOMS: atom_id res chain seq x y z
N LYS A 1 -14.47 -6.61 4.80
CA LYS A 1 -14.55 -6.94 3.35
C LYS A 1 -13.13 -7.24 2.87
N VAL A 2 -12.92 -8.28 2.04
CA VAL A 2 -11.59 -8.61 1.51
C VAL A 2 -11.08 -7.56 0.52
N VAL A 3 -11.96 -6.97 -0.29
CA VAL A 3 -11.63 -5.86 -1.20
C VAL A 3 -12.88 -5.02 -1.44
N ASP A 4 -12.77 -3.69 -1.44
CA ASP A 4 -13.85 -2.84 -1.93
C ASP A 4 -13.75 -2.63 -3.44
N PHE A 5 -14.19 -3.63 -4.20
CA PHE A 5 -14.02 -3.64 -5.66
C PHE A 5 -14.73 -2.46 -6.35
N LYS A 6 -13.99 -1.84 -7.28
CA LYS A 6 -14.43 -0.82 -8.23
C LYS A 6 -13.86 -1.14 -9.60
N PHE A 7 -14.61 -0.90 -10.66
CA PHE A 7 -14.06 -0.99 -12.01
C PHE A 7 -13.02 0.11 -12.23
N PRO A 8 -12.04 -0.06 -13.15
CA PRO A 8 -10.96 0.90 -13.35
C PRO A 8 -11.43 2.35 -13.55
N LYS A 9 -12.51 2.55 -14.33
CA LYS A 9 -13.10 3.88 -14.60
C LYS A 9 -13.74 4.51 -13.36
N GLU A 10 -14.30 3.71 -12.46
CA GLU A 10 -14.88 4.19 -11.21
C GLU A 10 -13.77 4.52 -10.21
N LEU A 11 -12.74 3.68 -10.13
CA LEU A 11 -11.62 3.86 -9.23
C LEU A 11 -10.82 5.13 -9.56
N SER A 12 -10.57 5.40 -10.84
CA SER A 12 -9.87 6.62 -11.27
C SER A 12 -10.63 7.91 -10.98
N ALA A 13 -11.95 7.85 -10.80
CA ALA A 13 -12.75 8.98 -10.34
C ALA A 13 -12.70 9.16 -8.81
N LEU A 14 -12.36 8.11 -8.06
CA LEU A 14 -12.29 8.12 -6.60
C LEU A 14 -10.88 8.47 -6.08
N ILE A 15 -9.86 8.04 -6.81
CA ILE A 15 -8.43 8.23 -6.51
C ILE A 15 -7.77 8.89 -7.72
N ASP A 16 -7.33 10.14 -7.55
CA ASP A 16 -6.49 10.78 -8.56
C ASP A 16 -5.03 10.36 -8.34
N LEU A 17 -4.48 9.64 -9.32
CA LEU A 17 -3.10 9.14 -9.32
C LEU A 17 -2.23 9.88 -10.34
N LYS A 18 -2.74 10.98 -10.93
CA LYS A 18 -1.96 11.79 -11.86
C LYS A 18 -0.87 12.54 -11.08
N LEU A 19 0.32 12.61 -11.67
CA LEU A 19 1.40 13.43 -11.16
C LEU A 19 1.17 14.88 -11.57
N SER A 20 1.40 15.80 -10.64
CA SER A 20 1.41 17.24 -10.87
C SER A 20 2.85 17.76 -10.81
N GLU A 21 3.14 18.85 -11.51
CA GLU A 21 4.40 19.59 -11.34
C GLU A 21 4.42 20.34 -9.99
N GLU A 22 3.24 20.66 -9.45
CA GLU A 22 3.08 21.33 -8.18
C GLU A 22 3.08 20.35 -6.99
N ALA A 23 3.65 20.78 -5.87
CA ALA A 23 3.63 20.01 -4.64
C ALA A 23 2.21 19.89 -4.08
N SER A 24 1.87 18.70 -3.57
CA SER A 24 0.62 18.48 -2.86
C SER A 24 0.75 18.81 -1.38
N GLU A 25 -0.32 19.36 -0.81
CA GLU A 25 -0.46 19.53 0.64
C GLU A 25 -0.38 18.18 1.38
N GLN A 26 0.20 18.19 2.57
CA GLN A 26 0.35 16.98 3.40
C GLN A 26 -1.00 16.30 3.69
N THR A 27 -2.06 17.09 3.90
CA THR A 27 -3.42 16.58 4.14
C THR A 27 -3.95 15.79 2.95
N THR A 28 -3.72 16.30 1.73
CA THR A 28 -4.06 15.61 0.47
C THR A 28 -3.34 14.27 0.36
N LEU A 29 -2.04 14.22 0.68
CA LEU A 29 -1.26 12.99 0.66
C LEU A 29 -1.78 11.95 1.66
N VAL A 30 -2.12 12.38 2.88
CA VAL A 30 -2.69 11.49 3.91
C VAL A 30 -4.04 10.93 3.48
N ASP A 31 -4.90 11.76 2.87
CA ASP A 31 -6.19 11.30 2.35
C ASP A 31 -6.02 10.34 1.16
N LEU A 32 -5.01 10.57 0.31
CA LEU A 32 -4.65 9.63 -0.75
C LEU A 32 -4.20 8.28 -0.17
N CYS A 33 -3.35 8.27 0.86
CA CYS A 33 -2.95 7.03 1.56
C CYS A 33 -4.16 6.26 2.11
N LYS A 34 -5.13 6.96 2.73
CA LYS A 34 -6.36 6.33 3.24
C LYS A 34 -7.18 5.70 2.11
N LYS A 35 -7.34 6.40 0.99
CA LYS A 35 -8.06 5.90 -0.19
C LYS A 35 -7.37 4.69 -0.81
N ILE A 36 -6.05 4.77 -1.02
CA ILE A 36 -5.24 3.65 -1.52
C ILE A 36 -5.44 2.44 -0.61
N PHE A 37 -5.34 2.64 0.71
CA PHE A 37 -5.59 1.56 1.65
C PHE A 37 -7.02 1.02 1.47
N GLN A 38 -8.05 1.85 1.52
CA GLN A 38 -9.46 1.46 1.44
C GLN A 38 -9.77 0.56 0.23
N TYR A 39 -9.31 0.95 -0.96
CA TYR A 39 -9.67 0.27 -2.22
C TYR A 39 -8.70 -0.87 -2.60
N SER A 40 -7.57 -1.01 -1.90
CA SER A 40 -6.66 -2.15 -2.09
C SER A 40 -7.23 -3.45 -1.52
N VAL A 41 -6.84 -4.57 -2.12
CA VAL A 41 -7.14 -5.91 -1.61
C VAL A 41 -6.47 -6.11 -0.25
N LYS A 42 -7.22 -6.58 0.73
CA LYS A 42 -6.76 -6.87 2.09
C LYS A 42 -6.20 -8.29 2.17
N THR A 43 -4.96 -8.47 1.73
CA THR A 43 -4.27 -9.79 1.74
C THR A 43 -4.13 -10.39 3.13
N GLY A 44 -4.07 -9.54 4.17
CA GLY A 44 -4.07 -9.96 5.57
C GLY A 44 -5.43 -10.39 6.13
N HIS A 45 -6.52 -10.28 5.36
CA HIS A 45 -7.85 -10.67 5.84
C HIS A 45 -7.95 -12.21 5.93
N PRO A 46 -8.52 -12.79 7.01
CA PRO A 46 -8.59 -14.25 7.20
C PRO A 46 -9.29 -15.03 6.06
N HIS A 47 -10.16 -14.35 5.32
CA HIS A 47 -10.91 -14.91 4.20
C HIS A 47 -10.28 -14.61 2.82
N PHE A 48 -9.03 -14.15 2.75
CA PHE A 48 -8.30 -14.00 1.50
C PHE A 48 -7.62 -15.32 1.11
N ILE A 49 -8.19 -16.04 0.13
CA ILE A 49 -7.75 -17.39 -0.31
C ILE A 49 -7.41 -17.37 -1.81
N ASN A 50 -7.10 -16.20 -2.35
CA ASN A 50 -6.90 -16.04 -3.79
C ASN A 50 -5.49 -16.45 -4.26
N GLN A 51 -4.53 -16.58 -3.33
CA GLN A 51 -3.10 -16.73 -3.62
C GLN A 51 -2.46 -17.75 -2.68
N ILE A 52 -1.24 -18.16 -3.01
CA ILE A 52 -0.40 -19.05 -2.16
C ILE A 52 0.26 -18.31 -0.97
N PHE A 53 -0.14 -17.06 -0.72
CA PHE A 53 0.25 -16.26 0.44
C PHE A 53 -1.00 -15.55 1.00
N ALA A 54 -1.07 -15.39 2.32
CA ALA A 54 -2.16 -14.68 2.99
C ALA A 54 -1.75 -14.35 4.43
N GLY A 55 -2.54 -13.51 5.09
CA GLY A 55 -2.32 -13.13 6.49
C GLY A 55 -1.37 -11.96 6.65
N LEU A 56 -1.19 -11.54 7.90
CA LEU A 56 -0.30 -10.45 8.29
C LEU A 56 0.53 -10.91 9.47
N ASP A 57 1.81 -11.23 9.22
CA ASP A 57 2.77 -11.47 10.29
C ASP A 57 3.26 -10.13 10.85
N VAL A 58 3.02 -9.90 12.13
CA VAL A 58 3.35 -8.66 12.82
C VAL A 58 4.87 -8.47 12.93
N HIS A 59 5.62 -9.57 13.09
CA HIS A 59 7.09 -9.51 13.16
C HIS A 59 7.70 -9.21 11.80
N GLY A 60 7.22 -9.86 10.74
CA GLY A 60 7.58 -9.54 9.36
C GLY A 60 7.30 -8.09 9.01
N LEU A 61 6.12 -7.55 9.37
CA LEU A 61 5.79 -6.14 9.15
C LEU A 61 6.74 -5.18 9.88
N ALA A 62 7.04 -5.47 11.16
CA ALA A 62 8.00 -4.67 11.93
C ALA A 62 9.40 -4.70 11.29
N GLY A 63 9.82 -5.88 10.79
CA GLY A 63 11.05 -6.03 10.02
C GLY A 63 11.06 -5.15 8.77
N SER A 64 9.98 -5.16 7.97
CA SER A 64 9.85 -4.28 6.80
C SER A 64 9.95 -2.81 7.15
N TRP A 65 9.27 -2.35 8.22
CA TRP A 65 9.39 -0.96 8.66
C TRP A 65 10.82 -0.58 9.06
N ILE A 66 11.54 -1.45 9.77
CA ILE A 66 12.94 -1.22 10.12
C ILE A 66 13.80 -1.15 8.86
N THR A 67 13.65 -2.08 7.93
CA THR A 67 14.39 -2.10 6.66
C THR A 67 14.16 -0.84 5.85
N ASP A 68 12.90 -0.43 5.67
CA ASP A 68 12.53 0.76 4.90
C ASP A 68 13.01 2.05 5.59
N THR A 69 12.97 2.10 6.93
CA THR A 69 13.48 3.24 7.70
C THR A 69 15.00 3.38 7.58
N LEU A 70 15.74 2.27 7.57
CA LEU A 70 17.20 2.28 7.47
C LEU A 70 17.69 2.58 6.05
N ASN A 71 16.92 2.21 5.01
CA ASN A 71 17.21 2.48 3.60
C ASN A 71 18.69 2.19 3.20
N SER A 72 19.23 1.07 3.71
CA SER A 72 20.63 0.66 3.48
C SER A 72 20.74 -0.30 2.30
N SER A 73 21.92 -0.35 1.67
CA SER A 73 22.22 -1.30 0.60
C SER A 73 22.87 -2.56 1.17
N GLN A 74 22.46 -3.73 0.68
CA GLN A 74 23.14 -5.00 0.96
C GLN A 74 24.36 -5.19 0.04
N SER A 75 25.22 -4.18 -0.07
CA SER A 75 26.46 -4.29 -0.81
C SER A 75 27.56 -4.86 0.09
N VAL A 76 28.11 -6.00 -0.30
CA VAL A 76 29.37 -6.53 0.23
C VAL A 76 30.50 -6.00 -0.66
N ASN A 77 31.36 -5.15 -0.11
CA ASN A 77 32.65 -4.87 -0.74
C ASN A 77 33.51 -6.13 -0.60
N PHE A 78 33.81 -6.79 -1.72
CA PHE A 78 34.89 -7.77 -1.83
C PHE A 78 36.13 -7.08 -2.37
#